data_AF-A0A2C6LGR7-F1
#
_entry.id   AF-A0A2C6LGR7-F1
#
_cell.length_a   1.000
_cell.length_b   1.000
_cell.length_c   1.000
_cell.angle_alpha   90.00
_cell.angle_beta   90.00
_cell.angle_gamma   90.00
#
_symmetry.space_group_name_H-M   'P 1'
#
loop_
_entity.id
_entity.type
_entity.pdbx_description
1 polymer ?
#
loop_
_entity_poly.entity_id
_entity_poly.type
_entity_poly.pdbx_seq_one_letter_code
_entity_poly.pdbx_strand_id
1 'polypeptide(L)'
;MKYVTYKEQKAVMADLKKVYQALTLEEAEFAFEEFKEKWGKKHPIIIKSWENNWLELTAYFEYPYEIRKMIYTTNIIEGYHRQLRKVTKTKTAYPTDDALKKIIYLATESISKKWTMPIREWRNCISQLAIYFGDRIQPGIA
;
A
#
# COMPACT_ATOMS: atom_id res chain seq x y z
N MET A 1 2.78 -10.61 7.11
CA MET A 1 3.70 -10.80 8.26
C MET A 1 3.23 -11.81 9.31
N LYS A 2 2.24 -12.69 9.03
CA LYS A 2 1.78 -13.72 9.99
C LYS A 2 2.89 -14.67 10.47
N TYR A 3 3.93 -14.85 9.67
CA TYR A 3 5.05 -15.77 9.93
C TYR A 3 6.29 -15.08 10.52
N VAL A 4 6.23 -13.77 10.81
CA VAL A 4 7.36 -13.03 11.44
C VAL A 4 7.02 -12.73 12.88
N THR A 5 7.95 -13.06 13.78
CA THR A 5 7.81 -12.76 15.20
C THR A 5 7.77 -11.26 15.44
N TYR A 6 6.97 -10.79 16.41
CA TYR A 6 6.80 -9.36 16.70
C TYR A 6 8.13 -8.62 16.92
N LYS A 7 9.11 -9.28 17.57
CA LYS A 7 10.46 -8.72 17.80
C LYS A 7 11.20 -8.38 16.51
N GLU A 8 10.97 -9.13 15.45
CA GLU A 8 11.70 -9.01 14.19
C GLU A 8 10.96 -8.20 13.13
N GLN A 9 9.64 -8.04 13.26
CA GLN A 9 8.80 -7.32 12.30
C GLN A 9 9.37 -5.95 11.94
N LYS A 10 9.83 -5.18 12.93
CA LYS A 10 10.42 -3.86 12.69
C LYS A 10 11.68 -3.92 11.84
N ALA A 11 12.57 -4.87 12.10
CA ALA A 11 13.83 -5.02 11.37
C ALA A 11 13.58 -5.54 9.94
N VAL A 12 12.74 -6.57 9.80
CA VAL A 12 12.33 -7.11 8.49
C VAL A 12 11.71 -6.02 7.63
N MET A 13 10.80 -5.22 8.18
CA MET A 13 10.17 -4.12 7.43
C MET A 13 11.13 -3.01 7.07
N ALA A 14 12.11 -2.71 7.91
CA ALA A 14 13.11 -1.69 7.60
C ALA A 14 13.99 -2.10 6.41
N ASP A 15 14.37 -3.37 6.32
CA ASP A 15 15.13 -3.88 5.17
C ASP A 15 14.25 -4.00 3.93
N LEU A 16 13.03 -4.51 4.06
CA LEU A 16 12.08 -4.62 2.94
C LEU A 16 11.71 -3.26 2.35
N LYS A 17 11.73 -2.21 3.18
CA LYS A 17 11.55 -0.82 2.77
C LYS A 17 12.58 -0.34 1.77
N LYS A 18 13.80 -0.88 1.81
CA LYS A 18 14.84 -0.54 0.82
C LYS A 18 14.44 -1.00 -0.58
N VAL A 19 13.83 -2.18 -0.69
CA VAL A 19 13.33 -2.72 -1.98
C VAL A 19 12.33 -1.77 -2.60
N TYR A 20 11.26 -1.42 -1.87
CA TYR A 20 10.19 -0.64 -2.49
C TYR A 20 10.44 0.88 -2.55
N GLN A 21 11.44 1.38 -1.83
CA GLN A 21 11.88 2.79 -1.92
C GLN A 21 13.04 3.02 -2.90
N ALA A 22 13.56 1.97 -3.54
CA ALA A 22 14.62 2.07 -4.54
C ALA A 22 14.23 3.01 -5.69
N LEU A 23 15.22 3.66 -6.30
CA LEU A 23 14.99 4.60 -7.41
C LEU A 23 14.81 3.87 -8.73
N THR A 24 15.50 2.73 -8.91
CA THR A 24 15.39 1.91 -10.12
C THR A 24 15.03 0.46 -9.78
N LEU A 25 14.62 -0.30 -10.81
CA LEU A 25 14.30 -1.71 -10.64
C LEU A 25 15.55 -2.51 -10.27
N GLU A 26 16.70 -2.18 -10.87
CA GLU A 26 17.99 -2.83 -10.59
C GLU A 26 18.42 -2.63 -9.13
N GLU A 27 18.23 -1.41 -8.59
CA GLU A 27 18.47 -1.14 -7.17
C GLU A 27 17.51 -1.95 -6.27
N ALA A 28 16.25 -2.11 -6.69
CA ALA A 28 15.27 -2.91 -5.95
C ALA A 28 15.64 -4.39 -5.95
N GLU A 29 16.10 -4.93 -7.09
CA GLU A 29 16.58 -6.31 -7.24
C GLU A 29 17.81 -6.55 -6.35
N PHE A 30 18.78 -5.63 -6.36
CA PHE A 30 19.95 -5.71 -5.50
C PHE A 30 19.57 -5.68 -4.01
N ALA A 31 18.71 -4.74 -3.61
CA ALA A 31 18.21 -4.67 -2.23
C ALA A 31 17.41 -5.92 -1.84
N PHE A 32 16.72 -6.56 -2.78
CA PHE A 32 16.00 -7.80 -2.54
C PHE A 32 16.95 -8.99 -2.38
N GLU A 33 18.08 -9.02 -3.10
CA GLU A 33 19.12 -10.02 -2.89
C GLU A 33 19.73 -9.90 -1.49
N GLU A 34 20.11 -8.69 -1.06
CA GLU A 34 20.58 -8.46 0.33
C GLU A 34 19.54 -8.90 1.37
N PHE A 35 18.26 -8.66 1.08
CA PHE A 35 17.16 -9.09 1.94
C PHE A 35 17.06 -10.63 2.00
N LYS A 36 17.24 -11.32 0.87
CA LYS A 36 17.26 -12.79 0.80
C LYS A 36 18.44 -13.38 1.57
N GLU A 37 19.64 -12.83 1.42
CA GLU A 37 20.82 -13.29 2.15
C GLU A 37 20.62 -13.21 3.67
N LYS A 38 20.06 -12.09 4.14
CA LYS A 38 19.85 -11.83 5.57
C LYS A 38 18.69 -12.63 6.16
N TRP A 39 17.55 -12.66 5.48
CA TRP A 39 16.29 -13.17 6.04
C TRP A 39 15.83 -14.50 5.44
N GLY A 40 16.37 -14.93 4.31
CA GLY A 40 15.87 -16.09 3.56
C GLY A 40 15.94 -17.41 4.31
N LYS A 41 16.98 -17.62 5.14
CA LYS A 41 17.08 -18.82 6.00
C LYS A 41 15.99 -18.86 7.07
N LYS A 42 15.63 -17.70 7.63
CA LYS A 42 14.70 -17.60 8.78
C LYS A 42 13.25 -17.46 8.35
N HIS A 43 13.01 -16.76 7.24
CA HIS A 43 11.67 -16.43 6.74
C HIS A 43 11.52 -16.83 5.25
N PRO A 44 11.73 -18.10 4.89
CA PRO A 44 11.73 -18.55 3.48
C PRO A 44 10.38 -18.33 2.77
N ILE A 45 9.28 -18.36 3.52
CA ILE A 45 7.92 -18.12 2.98
C ILE A 45 7.79 -16.68 2.45
N ILE A 46 8.44 -15.71 3.10
CA ILE A 46 8.40 -14.31 2.66
C ILE A 46 9.14 -14.19 1.34
N ILE A 47 10.34 -14.77 1.25
CA ILE A 47 11.15 -14.75 0.02
C ILE A 47 10.37 -15.36 -1.13
N LYS A 48 9.85 -16.59 -0.95
CA LYS A 48 9.07 -17.27 -1.97
C LYS A 48 7.84 -16.48 -2.41
N SER A 49 7.15 -15.83 -1.47
CA SER A 49 6.00 -14.97 -1.81
C SER A 49 6.43 -13.76 -2.63
N TRP A 50 7.58 -13.17 -2.36
CA TRP A 50 8.07 -12.01 -3.12
C TRP A 50 8.58 -12.42 -4.50
N GLU A 51 9.32 -13.51 -4.61
CA GLU A 51 9.78 -14.06 -5.89
C GLU A 51 8.60 -14.41 -6.81
N ASN A 52 7.59 -15.09 -6.27
CA ASN A 52 6.40 -15.49 -7.04
C ASN A 52 5.56 -14.31 -7.55
N ASN A 53 5.63 -13.15 -6.89
CA ASN A 53 4.83 -11.97 -7.23
C ASN A 53 5.72 -10.79 -7.62
N TRP A 54 6.97 -11.03 -8.02
CA TRP A 54 7.96 -9.97 -8.20
C TRP A 54 7.51 -8.96 -9.25
N LEU A 55 6.98 -9.45 -10.38
CA LEU A 55 6.48 -8.61 -11.47
C LEU A 55 5.33 -7.71 -11.00
N GLU A 56 4.35 -8.26 -10.28
CA GLU A 56 3.22 -7.48 -9.78
C GLU A 56 3.64 -6.49 -8.69
N LEU A 57 4.57 -6.89 -7.83
CA LEU A 57 5.11 -6.06 -6.75
C LEU A 57 6.04 -4.96 -7.26
N THR A 58 6.58 -5.07 -8.48
CA THR A 58 7.50 -4.07 -9.07
C THR A 58 6.90 -3.31 -10.26
N ALA A 59 5.68 -3.65 -10.71
CA ALA A 59 5.01 -2.95 -11.80
C ALA A 59 4.91 -1.43 -11.59
N TYR A 60 4.89 -0.96 -10.34
CA TYR A 60 4.86 0.47 -10.06
C TYR A 60 6.14 1.22 -10.46
N PHE A 61 7.26 0.53 -10.75
CA PHE A 61 8.50 1.15 -11.25
C PHE A 61 8.32 1.79 -12.63
N GLU A 62 7.29 1.39 -13.39
CA GLU A 62 6.90 2.03 -14.66
C GLU A 62 6.50 3.50 -14.48
N TYR A 63 6.10 3.89 -13.27
CA TYR A 63 5.72 5.26 -12.94
C TYR A 63 6.91 6.08 -12.42
N PRO A 64 6.91 7.41 -12.64
CA PRO A 64 7.85 8.34 -12.00
C PRO A 64 7.87 8.22 -10.46
N TYR A 65 9.03 8.45 -9.86
CA TYR A 65 9.28 8.28 -8.42
C TYR A 65 8.27 9.04 -7.53
N GLU A 66 7.87 10.22 -7.97
CA GLU A 66 6.91 11.11 -7.29
C GLU A 66 5.55 10.43 -7.07
N ILE A 67 5.13 9.59 -8.02
CA ILE A 67 3.83 8.90 -7.99
C ILE A 67 3.92 7.60 -7.17
N ARG A 68 5.07 6.92 -7.20
CA ARG A 68 5.25 5.60 -6.56
C ARG A 68 4.88 5.59 -5.08
N LYS A 69 5.20 6.67 -4.36
CA LYS A 69 4.89 6.81 -2.93
C LYS A 69 3.41 6.72 -2.62
N MET A 70 2.55 7.19 -3.53
CA MET A 70 1.11 7.05 -3.39
C MET A 70 0.63 5.61 -3.58
N ILE A 71 1.33 4.85 -4.42
CA ILE A 71 0.99 3.46 -4.74
C ILE A 71 1.38 2.54 -3.58
N TYR A 72 2.63 2.60 -3.10
CA TYR A 72 3.11 1.67 -2.07
C TYR A 72 2.69 2.08 -0.64
N THR A 73 2.07 3.23 -0.41
CA THR A 73 1.62 3.62 0.93
C THR A 73 0.33 2.91 1.31
N THR A 74 0.40 2.01 2.29
CA THR A 74 -0.76 1.28 2.78
C THR A 74 -1.56 2.04 3.84
N ASN A 75 -1.06 3.18 4.34
CA ASN A 75 -1.64 3.89 5.49
C ASN A 75 -3.11 4.29 5.27
N ILE A 76 -3.48 4.69 4.05
CA ILE A 76 -4.86 5.09 3.72
C ILE A 76 -5.79 3.88 3.81
N ILE A 77 -5.45 2.78 3.15
CA ILE A 77 -6.25 1.55 3.12
C ILE A 77 -6.27 0.88 4.51
N GLU A 78 -5.15 0.81 5.21
CA GLU A 78 -5.06 0.28 6.57
C GLU A 78 -5.90 1.10 7.56
N GLY A 79 -5.86 2.43 7.45
CA GLY A 79 -6.67 3.34 8.24
C GLY A 79 -8.17 3.12 8.02
N TYR A 80 -8.59 2.97 6.77
CA TYR A 80 -9.96 2.63 6.40
C TYR A 80 -10.38 1.26 6.98
N HIS A 81 -9.60 0.20 6.73
CA HIS A 81 -9.87 -1.14 7.25
C HIS A 81 -9.90 -1.20 8.78
N ARG A 82 -9.03 -0.43 9.46
CA ARG A 82 -9.06 -0.31 10.93
C ARG A 82 -10.39 0.26 11.41
N GLN A 83 -10.90 1.31 10.77
CA GLN A 83 -12.18 1.92 11.16
C GLN A 83 -13.36 1.00 10.85
N LEU A 84 -13.37 0.32 9.70
CA LEU A 84 -14.39 -0.70 9.40
C LEU A 84 -14.39 -1.83 10.44
N ARG A 85 -13.22 -2.40 10.76
CA ARG A 85 -13.11 -3.44 11.80
C ARG A 85 -13.60 -2.98 13.16
N LYS A 86 -13.41 -1.70 13.51
CA LYS A 86 -13.93 -1.14 14.77
C LYS A 86 -15.46 -1.20 14.82
N VAL A 87 -16.14 -0.86 13.72
CA VAL A 87 -17.60 -0.87 13.63
C VAL A 87 -18.15 -2.30 13.58
N THR A 88 -17.50 -3.19 12.83
CA THR A 88 -17.99 -4.55 12.64
C THR A 88 -17.68 -5.47 13.82
N LYS A 89 -16.61 -5.24 14.59
CA LYS A 89 -16.23 -6.10 15.73
C LYS A 89 -17.29 -6.16 16.84
N THR A 90 -18.10 -5.11 16.99
CA THR A 90 -19.13 -5.06 18.06
C THR A 90 -20.36 -5.92 17.72
N LYS A 91 -20.59 -6.26 16.46
CA LYS A 91 -21.73 -7.08 16.01
C LYS A 91 -21.21 -8.42 15.49
N THR A 92 -21.49 -9.48 16.23
CA THR A 92 -21.05 -10.86 15.90
C THR A 92 -21.85 -11.49 14.76
N ALA A 93 -23.11 -11.06 14.55
CA ALA A 93 -23.97 -11.54 13.47
C ALA A 93 -24.84 -10.41 12.91
N TYR A 94 -25.19 -10.53 11.63
CA TYR A 94 -26.09 -9.62 10.93
C TYR A 94 -27.32 -10.43 10.46
N PRO A 95 -28.55 -9.91 10.62
CA PRO A 95 -29.76 -10.64 10.22
C PRO A 95 -29.87 -10.87 8.71
N THR A 96 -29.34 -9.97 7.90
CA THR A 96 -29.35 -10.02 6.43
C THR A 96 -28.10 -9.36 5.86
N ASP A 97 -27.75 -9.70 4.62
CA ASP A 97 -26.67 -9.04 3.88
C ASP A 97 -26.89 -7.54 3.74
N ASP A 98 -28.15 -7.11 3.59
CA ASP A 98 -28.49 -5.69 3.50
C ASP A 98 -28.26 -4.94 4.82
N ALA A 99 -28.45 -5.60 5.97
CA ALA A 99 -28.11 -5.02 7.25
C ALA A 99 -26.60 -4.78 7.37
N LEU A 100 -25.77 -5.72 6.86
CA LEU A 100 -24.32 -5.56 6.79
C LEU A 100 -23.92 -4.44 5.84
N LYS A 101 -24.48 -4.40 4.62
CA LYS A 101 -24.21 -3.34 3.63
C LYS A 101 -24.53 -1.95 4.19
N LYS A 102 -25.68 -1.78 4.85
CA LYS A 102 -26.07 -0.51 5.48
C LYS A 102 -25.04 -0.05 6.52
N ILE A 103 -24.53 -0.97 7.34
CA ILE A 103 -23.54 -0.65 8.37
C ILE A 103 -22.20 -0.28 7.75
N ILE A 104 -21.75 -0.99 6.71
CA ILE A 104 -20.53 -0.64 5.97
C ILE A 104 -20.67 0.72 5.29
N TYR A 105 -21.84 1.01 4.70
CA TYR A 105 -22.15 2.29 4.08
C TYR A 105 -22.06 3.43 5.08
N LEU A 106 -22.79 3.35 6.20
CA LEU A 106 -22.79 4.38 7.25
C LEU A 106 -21.39 4.57 7.86
N ALA A 107 -20.63 3.48 8.04
CA ALA A 107 -19.25 3.57 8.50
C ALA A 107 -18.38 4.32 7.48
N THR A 108 -18.52 4.01 6.20
CA THR A 108 -17.77 4.66 5.11
C THR A 108 -18.11 6.14 5.02
N GLU A 109 -19.38 6.51 5.13
CA GLU A 109 -19.84 7.91 5.17
C GLU A 109 -19.26 8.67 6.39
N SER A 110 -19.23 8.02 7.56
CA SER A 110 -18.64 8.60 8.76
C SER A 110 -17.12 8.80 8.63
N ILE A 111 -16.44 7.86 7.97
CA ILE A 111 -15.00 7.94 7.71
C ILE A 111 -14.68 9.04 6.70
N SER A 112 -15.43 9.11 5.60
CA SER A 112 -15.18 10.08 4.51
C SER A 112 -15.34 11.53 4.97
N LYS A 113 -16.25 11.81 5.92
CA LYS A 113 -16.39 13.13 6.56
C LYS A 113 -15.10 13.64 7.21
N LYS A 114 -14.15 12.75 7.54
CA LYS A 114 -12.85 13.11 8.13
C LYS A 114 -11.74 13.26 7.09
N TRP A 115 -11.98 12.94 5.83
CA TRP A 115 -11.01 13.06 4.73
C TRP A 115 -11.00 14.48 4.17
N THR A 116 -10.65 15.44 5.02
CA THR A 116 -10.59 16.87 4.66
C THR A 116 -9.22 17.31 4.18
N MET A 117 -8.17 16.55 4.51
CA MET A 117 -6.80 16.88 4.17
C MET A 117 -6.43 16.36 2.76
N PRO A 118 -5.84 17.20 1.90
CA PRO A 118 -5.37 16.75 0.59
C PRO A 118 -4.20 15.78 0.75
N ILE A 119 -3.98 14.95 -0.28
CA ILE A 119 -2.83 14.05 -0.33
C ILE A 119 -1.54 14.90 -0.35
N ARG A 120 -0.58 14.52 0.48
CA ARG A 120 0.71 15.20 0.55
C ARG A 120 1.44 15.10 -0.79
N GLU A 121 2.06 16.20 -1.24
CA GLU A 121 2.73 16.31 -2.54
C GLU A 121 1.82 16.05 -3.76
N TRP A 122 0.50 16.15 -3.61
CA TRP A 122 -0.44 15.86 -4.71
C TRP A 122 -0.17 16.70 -5.97
N ARG A 123 0.24 17.97 -5.79
CA ARG A 123 0.59 18.86 -6.92
C ARG A 123 1.74 18.34 -7.76
N ASN A 124 2.76 17.75 -7.12
CA ASN A 124 3.88 17.14 -7.83
C ASN A 124 3.42 15.86 -8.54
N CYS A 125 2.60 15.04 -7.88
CA CYS A 125 2.05 13.81 -8.45
C CYS A 125 1.19 14.11 -9.70
N ILE A 126 0.25 15.05 -9.61
CA ILE A 126 -0.66 15.37 -10.72
C ILE A 126 0.07 16.01 -11.89
N SER A 127 1.13 16.80 -11.63
CA SER A 127 1.99 17.32 -12.69
C SER A 127 2.71 16.20 -13.43
N GLN A 128 3.26 15.21 -12.72
CA GLN A 128 3.91 14.06 -13.35
C GLN A 128 2.91 13.17 -14.08
N LEU A 129 1.71 12.98 -13.53
CA LEU A 129 0.63 12.24 -14.19
C LEU A 129 0.17 12.93 -15.48
N ALA A 130 0.06 14.26 -15.50
CA ALA A 130 -0.29 15.02 -16.70
C ALA A 130 0.79 14.90 -17.80
N ILE A 131 2.07 14.83 -17.43
CA ILE A 131 3.16 14.59 -18.39
C ILE A 131 3.11 13.16 -18.92
N TYR A 132 2.94 12.18 -18.02
CA TYR A 132 2.96 10.76 -18.35
C TYR A 132 1.71 10.31 -19.13
N PHE A 133 0.55 10.93 -18.86
CA PHE A 133 -0.75 10.64 -19.48
C PHE A 133 -1.34 11.88 -20.18
N GLY A 134 -0.56 12.57 -20.99
CA GLY A 134 -0.95 13.86 -21.59
C GLY A 134 -2.20 13.83 -22.46
N ASP A 135 -2.58 12.66 -22.99
CA ASP A 135 -3.81 12.42 -23.73
C ASP A 135 -5.07 12.31 -22.83
N ARG A 136 -4.90 12.01 -21.54
CA ARG A 136 -5.99 11.72 -20.60
C ARG A 136 -6.16 12.79 -19.52
N ILE A 137 -5.06 13.42 -19.09
CA ILE A 137 -5.05 14.38 -17.99
C ILE A 137 -4.50 15.71 -18.50
N GLN A 138 -5.40 16.67 -18.74
CA GLN A 138 -5.01 18.00 -19.17
C GLN A 138 -4.56 18.85 -17.97
N PRO A 139 -3.41 19.54 -18.06
CA PRO A 139 -2.95 20.47 -17.04
C PRO A 139 -3.85 21.70 -17.03
N GLY A 140 -4.94 21.64 -16.25
CA GLY A 140 -5.95 22.69 -16.15
C GLY A 140 -7.18 22.31 -15.32
N ILE A 141 -7.32 21.04 -14.93
CA ILE A 141 -8.41 20.52 -14.11
C ILE A 141 -7.82 20.06 -12.77
N ALA A 142 -7.58 20.99 -11.85
CA ALA A 142 -7.27 20.70 -10.45
C ALA A 142 -7.85 21.79 -9.54
#